data_AF-A0A2V9YNJ4-F1
#
_entry.id   AF-A0A2V9YNJ4-F1
#
_cell.length_a   1.000
_cell.length_b   1.000
_cell.length_c   1.000
_cell.angle_alpha   90.00
_cell.angle_beta   90.00
_cell.angle_gamma   90.00
#
_symmetry.space_group_name_H-M   'P 1'
#
loop_
_entity.id
_entity.type
_entity.pdbx_description
1 polymer ?
#
loop_
_entity_poly.entity_id
_entity_poly.type
_entity_poly.pdbx_seq_one_letter_code
_entity_poly.pdbx_strand_id
1 'polypeptide(L)'
;MDAKGPQADSPENEAPSCGSSAGIAGSIRNQKGFASLLQRWGLERGSQGLAEKSILILVDSSVWVDFFSASPGRGGSELRRMIQESEPFAITGVVVSEVLQGLTRDVATIERLLGNCDMLEPEGFDTYRHAAVMYRAARAKGLTLTTIDTLIAAIAVEHRAKVFTLDQDFSHIARLTALELYRF
;
A
#
# COMPACT_ATOMS: atom_id res chain seq x y z
N MET A 1 46.42 -10.80 -47.11
CA MET A 1 45.29 -11.68 -47.47
C MET A 1 45.30 -12.85 -46.50
N ASP A 2 45.34 -12.60 -45.18
CA ASP A 2 44.22 -12.22 -44.27
C ASP A 2 43.38 -13.46 -43.92
N ALA A 3 43.07 -13.85 -42.68
CA ALA A 3 43.23 -13.19 -41.38
C ALA A 3 43.13 -14.19 -40.19
N LYS A 4 43.60 -13.69 -39.05
CA LYS A 4 43.41 -14.09 -37.64
C LYS A 4 42.00 -14.58 -37.27
N GLY A 5 41.89 -15.52 -36.33
CA GLY A 5 40.80 -15.51 -35.33
C GLY A 5 41.23 -14.76 -34.07
N PRO A 6 40.50 -14.80 -32.93
CA PRO A 6 39.05 -14.99 -32.67
C PRO A 6 38.48 -13.83 -31.81
N GLN A 7 37.15 -13.64 -31.69
CA GLN A 7 36.53 -13.05 -30.49
C GLN A 7 35.00 -13.18 -30.52
N ALA A 8 34.43 -13.43 -29.34
CA ALA A 8 33.00 -13.49 -29.05
C ALA A 8 32.30 -12.14 -29.26
N ASP A 9 31.03 -12.17 -29.63
CA ASP A 9 30.01 -11.32 -29.00
C ASP A 9 28.59 -11.81 -29.33
N SER A 10 27.79 -11.94 -28.28
CA SER A 10 26.34 -12.15 -28.34
C SER A 10 25.67 -10.78 -28.47
N PRO A 11 24.68 -10.55 -29.33
CA PRO A 11 23.91 -9.33 -29.24
C PRO A 11 22.93 -9.44 -28.06
N GLU A 12 23.12 -8.50 -27.15
CA GLU A 12 22.36 -8.26 -25.95
C GLU A 12 20.86 -8.08 -26.23
N ASN A 13 20.08 -8.68 -25.35
CA ASN A 13 18.63 -8.60 -25.28
C ASN A 13 18.28 -7.23 -24.67
N GLU A 14 17.83 -6.27 -25.50
CA GLU A 14 17.29 -5.00 -25.03
C GLU A 14 16.01 -5.24 -24.21
N ALA A 15 16.13 -5.23 -22.88
CA ALA A 15 15.01 -5.11 -21.97
C ALA A 15 14.44 -3.69 -22.04
N PRO A 16 13.10 -3.51 -22.01
CA PRO A 16 12.52 -2.18 -21.97
C PRO A 16 12.84 -1.50 -20.64
N SER A 17 13.49 -0.34 -20.77
CA SER A 17 13.66 0.74 -19.80
C SER A 17 12.56 0.77 -18.73
N CYS A 18 12.96 0.41 -17.51
CA CYS A 18 12.18 0.57 -16.30
C CYS A 18 11.95 2.06 -16.06
N GLY A 19 10.70 2.49 -16.15
CA GLY A 19 10.29 3.87 -15.92
C GLY A 19 10.73 4.36 -14.55
N SER A 20 11.29 5.57 -14.55
CA SER A 20 11.78 6.28 -13.37
C SER A 20 10.76 6.31 -12.22
N SER A 21 11.03 5.57 -11.15
CA SER A 21 10.51 5.90 -9.83
C SER A 21 11.29 7.13 -9.33
N ALA A 22 10.75 8.31 -9.60
CA ALA A 22 11.24 9.55 -9.01
C ALA A 22 11.19 9.42 -7.48
N GLY A 23 12.37 9.50 -6.85
CA GLY A 23 12.53 9.35 -5.40
C GLY A 23 11.65 10.32 -4.62
N ILE A 24 10.91 9.77 -3.66
CA ILE A 24 10.04 10.53 -2.75
C ILE A 24 10.92 11.25 -1.73
N ALA A 25 11.44 12.42 -2.10
CA ALA A 25 12.14 13.32 -1.18
C ALA A 25 11.14 14.28 -0.51
N GLY A 26 10.37 13.77 0.46
CA GLY A 26 9.41 14.56 1.24
C GLY A 26 9.88 14.82 2.68
N SER A 27 10.17 16.07 3.01
CA SER A 27 10.61 16.51 4.34
C SER A 27 9.43 16.58 5.33
N ILE A 28 9.19 15.54 6.14
CA ILE A 28 8.15 15.43 7.19
C ILE A 28 8.36 16.42 8.37
N ARG A 29 7.85 17.67 8.38
CA ARG A 29 8.05 18.57 9.55
C ARG A 29 6.74 18.98 10.22
N ASN A 30 6.73 18.77 11.55
CA ASN A 30 5.86 19.32 12.61
C ASN A 30 4.56 18.55 12.95
N GLN A 31 4.70 17.65 13.93
CA GLN A 31 3.72 16.70 14.47
C GLN A 31 3.12 17.13 15.83
N LYS A 32 2.94 18.42 16.12
CA LYS A 32 2.42 18.85 17.45
C LYS A 32 1.03 18.28 17.81
N GLY A 33 0.21 17.93 16.83
CA GLY A 33 -1.08 17.25 17.04
C GLY A 33 -1.04 15.73 16.83
N PHE A 34 0.07 15.15 16.40
CA PHE A 34 0.12 13.74 16.01
C PHE A 34 0.44 12.81 17.16
N ALA A 35 1.35 13.23 18.05
CA ALA A 35 1.63 12.49 19.28
C ALA A 35 0.38 12.37 20.18
N SER A 36 -0.46 13.42 20.23
CA SER A 36 -1.72 13.38 20.96
C SER A 36 -2.78 12.51 20.27
N LEU A 37 -2.84 12.50 18.93
CA LEU A 37 -3.68 11.56 18.16
C LEU A 37 -3.29 10.10 18.44
N LEU A 38 -1.99 9.82 18.47
CA LEU A 38 -1.46 8.50 18.77
C LEU A 38 -1.74 8.04 20.19
N GLN A 39 -1.59 8.94 21.17
CA GLN A 39 -1.94 8.63 22.55
C GLN A 39 -3.42 8.29 22.70
N ARG A 40 -4.31 9.04 22.03
CA ARG A 40 -5.75 8.77 22.07
C ARG A 40 -6.10 7.45 21.40
N TRP A 41 -5.53 7.18 20.23
CA TRP A 41 -5.77 5.96 19.47
C TRP A 41 -5.21 4.69 20.16
N GLY A 42 -4.11 4.81 20.91
CA GLY A 42 -3.56 3.71 21.71
C GLY A 42 -4.31 3.43 23.03
N LEU A 43 -5.09 4.39 23.55
CA LEU A 43 -5.87 4.23 24.79
C LEU A 43 -7.24 3.58 24.58
N GLU A 44 -7.86 3.78 23.41
CA GLU A 44 -9.26 3.40 23.17
C GLU A 44 -9.44 1.98 22.61
N ARG A 45 -8.38 1.33 22.08
CA ARG A 45 -8.45 -0.03 21.50
C ARG A 45 -8.02 -1.15 22.46
N GLY A 46 -8.46 -1.06 23.70
CA GLY A 46 -8.46 -2.22 24.60
C GLY A 46 -9.42 -3.29 24.06
N SER A 47 -8.87 -4.41 23.55
CA SER A 47 -9.54 -5.68 23.23
C SER A 47 -11.07 -5.59 23.08
N GLN A 48 -11.54 -5.04 21.96
CA GLN A 48 -12.91 -5.26 21.54
C GLN A 48 -12.85 -6.21 20.36
N GLY A 49 -13.28 -7.45 20.61
CA GLY A 49 -13.45 -8.46 19.58
C GLY A 49 -14.19 -7.87 18.39
N LEU A 50 -13.70 -8.18 17.18
CA LEU A 50 -14.21 -7.66 15.92
C LEU A 50 -15.74 -7.58 15.97
N ALA A 51 -16.25 -6.35 16.05
CA ALA A 51 -17.65 -6.08 15.92
C ALA A 51 -18.08 -6.65 14.57
N GLU A 52 -18.82 -7.75 14.61
CA GLU A 52 -19.59 -8.24 13.49
C GLU A 52 -20.35 -7.02 12.94
N LYS A 53 -20.04 -6.63 11.69
CA LYS A 53 -20.81 -5.70 10.84
C LYS A 53 -20.31 -4.25 10.67
N SER A 54 -19.05 -3.93 10.93
CA SER A 54 -18.39 -2.78 10.29
C SER A 54 -17.51 -3.24 9.13
N ILE A 55 -17.67 -2.63 7.95
CA ILE A 55 -16.78 -2.88 6.81
C ILE A 55 -15.42 -2.27 7.16
N LEU A 56 -14.39 -3.09 7.26
CA LEU A 56 -13.04 -2.65 7.56
C LEU A 56 -12.44 -1.91 6.35
N ILE A 57 -11.64 -0.88 6.62
CA ILE A 57 -10.93 -0.11 5.58
C ILE A 57 -9.45 -0.48 5.60
N LEU A 58 -8.94 -1.06 4.51
CA LEU A 58 -7.51 -1.34 4.34
C LEU A 58 -6.84 -0.10 3.71
N VAL A 59 -5.96 0.55 4.45
CA VAL A 59 -5.28 1.78 4.01
C VAL A 59 -4.00 1.44 3.26
N ASP A 60 -3.92 1.88 2.02
CA ASP A 60 -2.79 1.69 1.10
C ASP A 60 -1.63 2.67 1.35
N SER A 61 -0.44 2.32 0.88
CA SER A 61 0.80 3.10 1.01
C SER A 61 0.67 4.51 0.47
N SER A 62 -0.03 4.71 -0.64
CA SER A 62 -0.22 6.03 -1.25
C SER A 62 -0.89 7.03 -0.30
N VAL A 63 -1.83 6.58 0.53
CA VAL A 63 -2.52 7.41 1.54
C VAL A 63 -1.60 7.71 2.72
N TRP A 64 -0.83 6.73 3.19
CA TRP A 64 0.16 6.95 4.25
C TRP A 64 1.24 7.95 3.82
N VAL A 65 1.72 7.85 2.58
CA VAL A 65 2.68 8.80 2.01
C VAL A 65 2.09 10.22 1.99
N ASP A 66 0.85 10.39 1.53
CA ASP A 66 0.16 11.69 1.56
C ASP A 66 -0.01 12.20 2.99
N PHE A 67 -0.42 11.34 3.92
CA PHE A 67 -0.59 11.64 5.33
C PHE A 67 0.69 12.13 6.02
N PHE A 68 1.83 11.52 5.70
CA PHE A 68 3.13 11.88 6.27
C PHE A 68 3.81 13.04 5.52
N SER A 69 3.29 13.47 4.38
CA SER A 69 3.86 14.57 3.60
C SER A 69 3.86 15.90 4.36
N ALA A 70 4.69 16.85 3.92
CA ALA A 70 4.75 18.19 4.52
C ALA A 70 3.45 18.99 4.35
N SER A 71 2.66 18.66 3.32
CA SER A 71 1.40 19.32 3.00
C SER A 71 0.39 18.26 2.55
N PRO A 72 -0.21 17.52 3.50
CA PRO A 72 -1.14 16.45 3.18
C PRO A 72 -2.30 16.93 2.31
N GLY A 73 -2.61 16.16 1.28
CA GLY A 73 -3.77 16.37 0.43
C GLY A 73 -5.05 15.83 1.05
N ARG A 74 -6.02 15.51 0.18
CA ARG A 74 -7.33 15.00 0.61
C ARG A 74 -7.21 13.63 1.30
N GLY A 75 -6.33 12.74 0.83
CA GLY A 75 -6.18 11.40 1.41
C GLY A 75 -5.65 11.44 2.84
N GLY A 76 -4.57 12.17 3.06
CA GLY A 76 -3.99 12.38 4.39
C GLY A 76 -4.91 13.14 5.33
N SER A 77 -5.69 14.10 4.81
CA SER A 77 -6.71 14.79 5.61
C SER A 77 -7.84 13.84 6.04
N GLU A 78 -8.28 12.96 5.15
CA GLU A 78 -9.30 11.96 5.47
C GLU A 78 -8.80 10.90 6.44
N LEU A 79 -7.58 10.37 6.26
CA LEU A 79 -6.99 9.44 7.22
C LEU A 79 -6.84 10.09 8.60
N ARG A 80 -6.50 11.39 8.66
CA ARG A 80 -6.48 12.14 9.92
C ARG A 80 -7.86 12.17 10.58
N ARG A 81 -8.93 12.40 9.82
CA ARG A 81 -10.31 12.38 10.30
C ARG A 81 -10.68 11.00 10.84
N MET A 82 -10.36 9.93 10.10
CA MET A 82 -10.61 8.54 10.53
C MET A 82 -9.92 8.22 11.86
N ILE A 83 -8.65 8.61 12.02
CA ILE A 83 -7.92 8.46 13.30
C ILE A 83 -8.59 9.28 14.41
N GLN A 84 -9.06 10.48 14.12
CA GLN A 84 -9.70 11.35 15.10
C GLN A 84 -11.05 10.81 15.60
N GLU A 85 -11.81 10.19 14.71
CA GLU A 85 -13.14 9.63 14.96
C GLU A 85 -13.09 8.15 15.37
N SER A 86 -11.89 7.58 15.53
CA SER A 86 -11.69 6.17 15.89
C SER A 86 -12.40 5.20 14.93
N GLU A 87 -12.43 5.54 13.63
CA GLU A 87 -13.00 4.71 12.58
C GLU A 87 -12.19 3.41 12.41
N PRO A 88 -12.84 2.27 12.10
CA PRO A 88 -12.16 1.00 11.95
C PRO A 88 -11.38 0.95 10.62
N PHE A 89 -10.05 0.99 10.72
CA PHE A 89 -9.15 0.76 9.59
C PHE A 89 -7.99 -0.15 9.98
N ALA A 90 -7.39 -0.75 8.97
CA ALA A 90 -6.27 -1.67 9.09
C ALA A 90 -5.18 -1.37 8.05
N ILE A 91 -4.04 -2.04 8.23
CA ILE A 91 -2.89 -2.03 7.33
C ILE A 91 -2.52 -3.48 6.97
N THR A 92 -1.61 -3.67 6.01
CA THR A 92 -0.97 -4.96 5.75
C THR A 92 0.55 -4.81 5.77
N GLY A 93 1.29 -5.88 6.07
CA GLY A 93 2.74 -5.85 6.23
C GLY A 93 3.50 -5.37 4.99
N VAL A 94 2.95 -5.58 3.79
CA VAL A 94 3.54 -5.03 2.55
C VAL A 94 3.45 -3.50 2.51
N VAL A 95 2.32 -2.92 2.94
CA VAL A 95 2.16 -1.46 3.07
C VAL A 95 3.08 -0.92 4.16
N VAL A 96 3.20 -1.61 5.30
CA VAL A 96 4.17 -1.23 6.35
C VAL A 96 5.58 -1.16 5.79
N SER A 97 5.98 -2.18 5.00
CA SER A 97 7.31 -2.24 4.39
C SER A 97 7.56 -1.08 3.43
N GLU A 98 6.61 -0.79 2.54
CA GLU A 98 6.72 0.33 1.58
C GLU A 98 6.81 1.68 2.30
N VAL A 99 5.96 1.91 3.29
CA VAL A 99 5.96 3.16 4.07
C VAL A 99 7.30 3.33 4.77
N LEU A 100 7.76 2.33 5.53
CA LEU A 100 9.01 2.41 6.28
C LEU A 100 10.24 2.58 5.38
N GLN A 101 10.27 1.93 4.21
CA GLN A 101 11.34 2.10 3.23
C GLN A 101 11.41 3.52 2.65
N GLY A 102 10.27 4.21 2.54
CA GLY A 102 10.19 5.60 2.08
C GLY A 102 10.61 6.64 3.10
N LEU A 103 10.78 6.27 4.38
CA LEU A 103 11.11 7.22 5.44
C LEU A 103 12.60 7.56 5.46
N THR A 104 12.89 8.85 5.62
CA THR A 104 14.26 9.36 5.82
C THR A 104 14.49 9.89 7.24
N ARG A 105 13.43 10.02 8.04
CA ARG A 105 13.46 10.48 9.43
C ARG A 105 12.26 9.98 10.23
N ASP A 106 12.31 10.13 11.54
CA ASP A 106 11.22 9.80 12.48
C ASP A 106 10.75 8.33 12.43
N VAL A 107 11.61 7.43 11.94
CA VAL A 107 11.32 6.00 11.70
C VAL A 107 10.72 5.34 12.94
N ALA A 108 11.38 5.43 14.10
CA ALA A 108 10.92 4.79 15.32
C ALA A 108 9.52 5.28 15.78
N THR A 109 9.20 6.56 15.54
CA THR A 109 7.88 7.11 15.89
C THR A 109 6.79 6.56 14.97
N ILE A 110 7.08 6.47 13.66
CA ILE A 110 6.15 5.96 12.66
C ILE A 110 6.00 4.44 12.77
N GLU A 111 7.08 3.72 13.02
CA GLU A 111 7.07 2.28 13.29
C GLU A 111 6.15 1.94 14.47
N ARG A 112 6.28 2.66 15.59
CA ARG A 112 5.39 2.48 16.74
C ARG A 112 3.93 2.78 16.42
N LEU A 113 3.67 3.74 15.53
CA LEU A 113 2.32 4.01 15.07
C LEU A 113 1.77 2.85 14.25
N LEU A 114 2.50 2.43 13.22
CA LEU A 114 2.03 1.39 12.30
C LEU A 114 1.87 0.06 13.06
N GLY A 115 2.75 -0.21 14.02
CA GLY A 115 2.68 -1.39 14.88
C GLY A 115 1.47 -1.43 15.83
N ASN A 116 0.74 -0.33 15.99
CA ASN A 116 -0.54 -0.33 16.70
C ASN A 116 -1.72 -0.58 15.76
N CYS A 117 -1.59 -0.46 14.43
CA CYS A 117 -2.69 -0.71 13.49
C CYS A 117 -3.16 -2.17 13.60
N ASP A 118 -4.46 -2.41 13.38
CA ASP A 118 -4.89 -3.77 13.07
C ASP A 118 -4.26 -4.18 11.73
N MET A 119 -3.76 -5.41 11.65
CA MET A 119 -3.02 -5.88 10.48
C MET A 119 -3.79 -7.01 9.79
N LEU A 120 -4.14 -6.78 8.54
CA LEU A 120 -4.70 -7.79 7.65
C LEU A 120 -3.56 -8.46 6.90
N GLU A 121 -3.46 -9.77 7.10
CA GLU A 121 -2.48 -10.62 6.44
C GLU A 121 -3.18 -11.73 5.67
N PRO A 122 -2.53 -12.27 4.62
CA PRO A 122 -2.99 -13.47 3.94
C PRO A 122 -3.30 -14.61 4.92
N GLU A 123 -4.50 -15.16 4.88
CA GLU A 123 -4.87 -16.34 5.68
C GLU A 123 -4.16 -17.61 5.20
N GLY A 124 -3.69 -17.63 3.94
CA GLY A 124 -2.91 -18.74 3.42
C GLY A 124 -2.47 -18.60 1.97
N PHE A 125 -2.06 -19.72 1.37
CA PHE A 125 -1.55 -19.77 -0.01
C PHE A 125 -2.56 -19.24 -1.05
N ASP A 126 -3.86 -19.46 -0.80
CA ASP A 126 -4.91 -19.09 -1.74
C ASP A 126 -5.01 -17.57 -1.97
N THR A 127 -4.66 -16.73 -0.99
CA THR A 127 -4.62 -15.27 -1.15
C THR A 127 -3.60 -14.87 -2.22
N TYR A 128 -2.39 -15.44 -2.16
CA TYR A 128 -1.32 -15.17 -3.13
C TYR A 128 -1.67 -15.73 -4.51
N ARG A 129 -2.28 -16.92 -4.56
CA ARG A 129 -2.80 -17.49 -5.82
C ARG A 129 -3.85 -16.58 -6.44
N HIS A 130 -4.75 -16.01 -5.63
CA HIS A 130 -5.78 -15.08 -6.08
C HIS A 130 -5.17 -13.78 -6.63
N ALA A 131 -4.17 -13.21 -5.95
CA ALA A 131 -3.42 -12.05 -6.43
C ALA A 131 -2.81 -12.31 -7.83
N ALA A 132 -2.16 -13.47 -8.02
CA ALA A 132 -1.60 -13.86 -9.31
C ALA A 132 -2.66 -14.00 -10.41
N VAL A 133 -3.87 -14.48 -10.07
CA VAL A 133 -5.00 -14.54 -11.00
C VAL A 133 -5.45 -13.12 -11.40
N MET A 134 -5.58 -12.20 -10.45
CA MET A 134 -5.93 -10.80 -10.72
C MET A 134 -4.92 -10.14 -11.65
N TYR A 135 -3.61 -10.30 -11.35
CA TYR A 135 -2.52 -9.78 -12.16
C TYR A 135 -2.59 -10.28 -13.61
N ARG A 136 -2.74 -11.60 -13.80
CA ARG A 136 -2.83 -12.20 -15.13
C ARG A 136 -4.07 -11.74 -15.89
N ALA A 137 -5.20 -11.61 -15.21
CA ALA A 137 -6.45 -11.14 -15.81
C ALA A 137 -6.34 -9.69 -16.29
N ALA A 138 -5.70 -8.81 -15.51
CA ALA A 138 -5.42 -7.44 -15.92
C ALA A 138 -4.44 -7.39 -17.10
N ARG A 139 -3.37 -8.18 -17.05
CA ARG A 139 -2.37 -8.23 -18.13
C ARG A 139 -2.96 -8.72 -19.45
N ALA A 140 -3.85 -9.71 -19.41
CA ALA A 140 -4.58 -10.19 -20.59
C ALA A 140 -5.46 -9.11 -21.24
N LYS A 141 -5.82 -8.06 -20.50
CA LYS A 141 -6.58 -6.88 -20.99
C LYS A 141 -5.68 -5.69 -21.33
N GLY A 142 -4.36 -5.87 -21.38
CA GLY A 142 -3.41 -4.81 -21.70
C GLY A 142 -3.14 -3.83 -20.55
N LEU A 143 -3.62 -4.11 -19.33
CA LEU A 143 -3.35 -3.31 -18.14
C LEU A 143 -2.07 -3.80 -17.47
N THR A 144 -1.26 -2.86 -16.99
CA THR A 144 -0.06 -3.17 -16.19
C THR A 144 -0.38 -2.78 -14.76
N LEU A 145 -0.37 -3.75 -13.86
CA LEU A 145 -0.53 -3.55 -12.41
C LEU A 145 0.73 -4.10 -11.73
N THR A 146 0.99 -3.75 -10.47
CA THR A 146 2.10 -4.35 -9.73
C THR A 146 1.68 -5.63 -8.99
N THR A 147 2.67 -6.46 -8.65
CA THR A 147 2.46 -7.63 -7.78
C THR A 147 1.95 -7.22 -6.40
N ILE A 148 2.41 -6.08 -5.88
CA ILE A 148 2.00 -5.59 -4.55
C ILE A 148 0.55 -5.11 -4.58
N ASP A 149 0.13 -4.33 -5.58
CA ASP A 149 -1.27 -3.86 -5.66
C ASP A 149 -2.26 -5.01 -5.77
N THR A 150 -1.91 -6.04 -6.55
CA THR A 150 -2.75 -7.23 -6.69
C THR A 150 -2.76 -8.10 -5.44
N LEU A 151 -1.68 -8.11 -4.65
CA LEU A 151 -1.65 -8.75 -3.33
C LEU A 151 -2.50 -7.98 -2.31
N ILE A 152 -2.37 -6.66 -2.22
CA ILE A 152 -3.20 -5.79 -1.37
C ILE A 152 -4.68 -5.98 -1.71
N ALA A 153 -5.02 -6.00 -3.00
CA ALA A 153 -6.38 -6.25 -3.45
C ALA A 153 -6.91 -7.64 -3.07
N ALA A 154 -6.08 -8.68 -3.17
CA ALA A 154 -6.47 -10.03 -2.76
C ALA A 154 -6.72 -10.13 -1.25
N ILE A 155 -5.86 -9.51 -0.44
CA ILE A 155 -6.04 -9.41 1.02
C ILE A 155 -7.34 -8.66 1.35
N ALA A 156 -7.59 -7.52 0.69
CA ALA A 156 -8.83 -6.77 0.91
C ALA A 156 -10.07 -7.60 0.59
N VAL A 157 -10.07 -8.36 -0.51
CA VAL A 157 -11.21 -9.23 -0.88
C VAL A 157 -11.38 -10.37 0.11
N GLU A 158 -10.30 -11.01 0.56
CA GLU A 158 -10.32 -12.08 1.57
C GLU A 158 -10.98 -11.61 2.88
N HIS A 159 -10.56 -10.44 3.37
CA HIS A 159 -11.04 -9.85 4.63
C HIS A 159 -12.32 -9.01 4.48
N ARG A 160 -12.92 -8.98 3.29
CA ARG A 160 -14.10 -8.14 2.96
C ARG A 160 -13.90 -6.66 3.31
N ALA A 161 -12.68 -6.18 3.14
CA ALA A 161 -12.27 -4.81 3.40
C ALA A 161 -12.38 -3.95 2.14
N LYS A 162 -12.63 -2.65 2.34
CA LYS A 162 -12.52 -1.63 1.29
C LYS A 162 -11.10 -1.08 1.24
N VAL A 163 -10.52 -0.93 0.06
CA VAL A 163 -9.21 -0.28 -0.07
C VAL A 163 -9.37 1.24 -0.09
N PHE A 164 -8.67 1.92 0.81
CA PHE A 164 -8.48 3.37 0.79
C PHE A 164 -7.11 3.66 0.16
N THR A 165 -7.12 4.20 -1.05
CA THR A 165 -5.94 4.45 -1.87
C THR A 165 -6.08 5.74 -2.67
N LEU A 166 -4.96 6.35 -3.04
CA LEU A 166 -4.85 7.44 -4.01
C LEU A 166 -4.39 6.94 -5.40
N ASP A 167 -4.07 5.65 -5.52
CA ASP A 167 -3.61 5.03 -6.76
C ASP A 167 -4.79 4.60 -7.64
N GLN A 168 -4.73 4.96 -8.92
CA GLN A 168 -5.76 4.64 -9.91
C GLN A 168 -5.72 3.16 -10.33
N ASP A 169 -4.62 2.45 -10.11
CA ASP A 169 -4.47 1.04 -10.43
C ASP A 169 -5.49 0.17 -9.68
N PHE A 170 -5.82 0.52 -8.43
CA PHE A 170 -6.89 -0.15 -7.69
C PHE A 170 -8.28 0.06 -8.32
N SER A 171 -8.51 1.17 -9.03
CA SER A 171 -9.76 1.35 -9.79
C SER A 171 -9.83 0.41 -11.00
N HIS A 172 -8.70 0.09 -11.61
CA HIS A 172 -8.62 -0.93 -12.64
C HIS A 172 -8.88 -2.33 -12.06
N ILE A 173 -8.31 -2.66 -10.89
CA ILE A 173 -8.54 -3.93 -10.20
C ILE A 173 -10.01 -4.09 -9.80
N ALA A 174 -10.63 -3.07 -9.21
CA ALA A 174 -12.03 -3.09 -8.79
C ALA A 174 -13.02 -3.34 -9.95
N ARG A 175 -12.67 -2.94 -11.18
CA ARG A 175 -13.49 -3.24 -12.37
C ARG A 175 -13.40 -4.69 -12.83
N LEU A 176 -12.40 -5.43 -12.37
CA LEU A 176 -12.08 -6.79 -12.82
C LEU A 176 -12.37 -7.85 -11.76
N THR A 177 -12.65 -7.44 -10.52
CA THR A 177 -12.67 -8.30 -9.34
C THR A 177 -13.80 -7.91 -8.39
N ALA A 178 -13.90 -8.58 -7.25
CA ALA A 178 -14.82 -8.21 -6.17
C ALA A 178 -14.28 -7.09 -5.25
N LEU A 179 -13.14 -6.49 -5.58
CA LEU A 179 -12.53 -5.44 -4.76
C LEU A 179 -13.44 -4.21 -4.66
N GLU A 180 -13.68 -3.75 -3.43
CA GLU A 180 -14.38 -2.49 -3.17
C GLU A 180 -13.38 -1.39 -2.78
N LEU A 181 -13.66 -0.16 -3.21
CA LEU A 181 -12.87 1.02 -2.86
C LEU A 181 -13.61 1.89 -1.86
N TYR A 182 -12.88 2.40 -0.86
CA TYR A 182 -13.37 3.45 0.03
C TYR A 182 -13.48 4.78 -0.74
N ARG A 183 -14.55 5.53 -0.51
CA ARG A 183 -14.86 6.79 -1.20
C ARG A 183 -14.93 7.92 -0.18
N PHE A 184 -14.25 9.03 -0.47
CA PHE A 184 -14.06 10.18 0.41
C PHE A 184 -13.92 11.50 -0.37
#